data_AF-A0A960VI00-F1
#
_entry.id   AF-A0A960VI00-F1
#
_cell.length_a   1.000
_cell.length_b   1.000
_cell.length_c   1.000
_cell.angle_alpha   90.00
_cell.angle_beta   90.00
_cell.angle_gamma   90.00
#
_symmetry.space_group_name_H-M   'P 1'
#
loop_
_entity.id
_entity.type
_entity.pdbx_description
1 polymer ?
#
loop_
_entity_poly.entity_id
_entity_poly.type
_entity_poly.pdbx_seq_one_letter_code
_entity_poly.pdbx_strand_id
1 'polypeptide(L)'
;MFRASPTPTRRPQPRPFDVRGALRRIPLAPALGLLAFIAGLVLMAGHALALPRYTARYGQDCILCHVNPTGGGMRSLYASAYLVPEEIAARNGADDALGAFDPALNEYVTVGADLQPVLTDQCVTCHGDFGNGGLDMRVGVSRSNLVGVTSSNYGIVRVVPGDPGASLLMRKLSGAAGVGSEMPPGQALADSTLAMFRSWIEAGAPDN
;
A
#
# COMPACT_ATOMS: atom_id res chain seq x y z
N MET A 1 -45.97 -17.94 -45.12
CA MET A 1 -45.12 -19.13 -44.92
C MET A 1 -44.48 -19.03 -43.54
N PHE A 2 -45.09 -19.64 -42.52
CA PHE A 2 -44.56 -19.65 -41.15
C PHE A 2 -43.69 -20.90 -40.98
N ARG A 3 -42.41 -20.71 -40.67
CA ARG A 3 -41.44 -21.79 -40.45
C ARG A 3 -41.53 -22.23 -39.00
N ALA A 4 -41.90 -23.48 -38.75
CA ALA A 4 -42.01 -24.05 -37.41
C ALA A 4 -40.63 -24.12 -36.73
N SER A 5 -40.55 -23.64 -35.49
CA SER A 5 -39.36 -23.72 -34.65
C SER A 5 -39.15 -25.16 -34.14
N PRO A 6 -37.91 -25.66 -34.07
CA PRO A 6 -37.63 -27.03 -33.64
C PRO A 6 -37.86 -27.20 -32.13
N THR A 7 -38.46 -28.33 -31.77
CA THR A 7 -38.76 -28.73 -30.39
C THR A 7 -37.46 -29.00 -29.61
N PRO A 8 -37.30 -28.48 -28.38
CA PRO A 8 -36.08 -28.70 -27.60
C PRO A 8 -35.99 -30.15 -27.11
N THR A 9 -34.92 -30.85 -27.49
CA THR A 9 -34.62 -32.20 -26.99
C THR A 9 -34.21 -32.13 -25.52
N ARG A 10 -34.94 -32.83 -24.65
CA ARG A 10 -34.61 -32.98 -23.22
C ARG A 10 -33.22 -33.60 -23.07
N ARG A 11 -32.29 -32.88 -22.47
CA ARG A 11 -30.99 -33.45 -22.08
C ARG A 11 -31.21 -34.50 -20.97
N PRO A 12 -30.54 -35.65 -21.03
CA PRO A 12 -30.60 -36.65 -19.97
C PRO A 12 -30.11 -36.04 -18.66
N GLN A 13 -30.87 -36.25 -17.59
CA GLN A 13 -30.51 -35.81 -16.25
C GLN A 13 -29.26 -36.58 -15.77
N PRO A 14 -28.28 -35.92 -15.12
CA PRO A 14 -27.14 -36.60 -14.55
C PRO A 14 -27.60 -37.57 -13.46
N ARG A 15 -27.10 -38.80 -13.47
CA ARG A 15 -27.42 -39.79 -12.44
C ARG A 15 -26.89 -39.29 -11.08
N PRO A 16 -27.62 -39.47 -9.98
CA PRO A 16 -27.13 -39.12 -8.65
C PRO A 16 -25.85 -39.91 -8.37
N PHE A 17 -24.80 -39.19 -7.97
CA PHE A 17 -23.51 -39.78 -7.63
C PHE A 17 -23.67 -40.53 -6.30
N ASP A 18 -23.68 -41.87 -6.36
CA ASP A 18 -23.80 -42.73 -5.19
C ASP A 18 -22.48 -42.78 -4.41
N VAL A 19 -22.37 -41.91 -3.40
CA VAL A 19 -21.23 -41.87 -2.46
C VAL A 19 -21.16 -43.06 -1.51
N ARG A 20 -22.18 -43.94 -1.45
CA ARG A 20 -22.24 -45.02 -0.46
C ARG A 20 -21.40 -46.25 -0.83
N GLY A 21 -20.90 -46.34 -2.07
CA GLY A 21 -20.05 -47.45 -2.53
C GLY A 21 -18.53 -47.25 -2.35
N ALA A 22 -18.07 -46.03 -2.04
CA ALA A 22 -16.63 -45.70 -2.05
C ALA A 22 -15.91 -45.94 -0.71
N LEU A 23 -16.64 -46.20 0.37
CA LEU A 23 -16.06 -46.51 1.69
C LEU A 23 -15.68 -47.99 1.77
N ARG A 24 -14.76 -48.43 0.91
CA ARG A 24 -14.00 -49.66 1.16
C ARG A 24 -13.27 -49.46 2.48
N ARG A 25 -13.55 -50.31 3.46
CA ARG A 25 -12.87 -50.34 4.76
C ARG A 25 -11.36 -50.43 4.53
N ILE A 26 -10.67 -49.30 4.62
CA ILE A 26 -9.21 -49.27 4.56
C ILE A 26 -8.74 -50.12 5.75
N PRO A 27 -7.94 -51.18 5.54
CA PRO A 27 -7.45 -51.98 6.64
C PRO A 27 -6.67 -51.06 7.60
N LEU A 28 -6.87 -51.21 8.91
CA LEU A 28 -6.30 -50.31 9.93
C LEU A 28 -4.77 -50.23 9.87
N ALA A 29 -4.10 -51.29 9.40
CA ALA A 29 -2.64 -51.44 9.41
C ALA A 29 -1.89 -50.39 8.55
N PRO A 30 -2.19 -50.16 7.26
CA PRO A 30 -1.53 -49.11 6.48
C PRO A 30 -1.85 -47.69 6.96
N ALA A 31 -3.01 -47.48 7.58
CA ALA A 31 -3.39 -46.17 8.12
C ALA A 31 -2.54 -45.79 9.35
N LEU A 32 -2.26 -46.74 10.24
CA LEU A 32 -1.35 -46.53 11.38
C LEU A 32 0.09 -46.30 10.93
N GLY A 33 0.56 -47.02 9.90
CA GLY A 33 1.90 -46.82 9.36
C GLY A 33 2.11 -45.42 8.78
N LEU A 34 1.13 -44.92 8.01
CA LEU A 34 1.17 -43.57 7.45
C LEU A 34 1.09 -42.49 8.54
N LEU A 35 0.24 -42.67 9.56
CA LEU A 35 0.15 -41.76 10.69
C LEU A 35 1.46 -41.70 11.49
N ALA A 36 2.09 -42.85 11.75
CA ALA A 36 3.38 -42.90 12.44
C ALA A 36 4.50 -42.25 11.60
N PHE A 37 4.48 -42.44 10.29
CA PHE A 37 5.44 -41.80 9.38
C PHE A 37 5.26 -40.28 9.33
N ILE A 38 4.02 -39.78 9.25
CA ILE A 38 3.73 -38.34 9.29
C ILE A 38 4.10 -37.75 10.65
N ALA A 39 3.75 -38.42 11.75
CA ALA A 39 4.14 -37.98 13.10
C ALA A 39 5.66 -37.94 13.27
N GLY A 40 6.37 -38.93 12.72
CA GLY A 40 7.84 -38.93 12.67
C GLY A 40 8.41 -37.77 11.89
N LEU A 41 7.86 -37.45 10.71
CA LEU A 41 8.27 -36.28 9.91
C LEU A 41 8.02 -34.96 10.65
N VAL A 42 6.89 -34.83 11.35
CA VAL A 42 6.58 -33.63 12.16
C VAL A 42 7.53 -33.50 13.35
N LEU A 43 7.90 -34.61 14.00
CA LEU A 43 8.86 -34.61 15.11
C LEU A 43 10.30 -34.35 14.65
N MET A 44 10.66 -34.73 13.41
CA MET A 44 11.97 -34.45 12.80
C MET A 44 12.04 -33.11 12.08
N ALA A 45 10.90 -32.42 11.88
CA ALA A 45 10.88 -31.05 11.39
C ALA A 45 11.39 -30.12 12.49
N GLY A 46 12.71 -29.90 12.52
CA GLY A 46 13.31 -28.83 13.29
C GLY A 46 12.63 -27.49 12.98
N HIS A 47 12.61 -26.59 13.94
CA HIS A 47 12.03 -25.26 13.76
C HIS A 47 12.84 -24.55 12.66
N ALA A 48 12.27 -24.45 11.46
CA ALA A 48 12.82 -23.67 10.37
C ALA A 48 12.66 -22.19 10.75
N LEU A 49 13.58 -21.69 11.59
CA LEU A 49 13.76 -20.26 11.78
C LEU A 49 14.36 -19.74 10.48
N ALA A 50 13.49 -19.28 9.58
CA ALA A 50 13.90 -18.55 8.40
C ALA A 50 14.54 -17.24 8.86
N LEU A 51 15.85 -17.29 9.14
CA LEU A 51 16.63 -16.11 9.48
C LEU A 51 16.60 -15.17 8.27
N PRO A 52 16.19 -13.90 8.44
CA PRO A 52 16.32 -12.91 7.39
C PRO A 52 17.75 -12.89 6.83
N ARG A 53 17.89 -12.68 5.52
CA ARG A 53 19.19 -12.71 4.82
C ARG A 53 20.26 -11.82 5.49
N TYR A 54 19.83 -10.74 6.13
CA TYR A 54 20.69 -9.83 6.89
C TYR A 54 21.32 -10.49 8.12
N THR A 55 20.54 -11.15 8.99
CA THR A 55 21.08 -11.81 10.19
C THR A 55 22.00 -12.97 9.84
N ALA A 56 21.71 -13.69 8.75
CA ALA A 56 22.60 -14.73 8.22
C ALA A 56 23.94 -14.17 7.71
N ARG A 57 23.95 -12.93 7.22
CA ARG A 57 25.16 -12.29 6.66
C ARG A 57 26.02 -11.60 7.73
N TYR A 58 25.39 -10.99 8.72
CA TYR A 58 26.07 -10.11 9.67
C TYR A 58 26.09 -10.64 11.11
N GLY A 59 25.43 -11.77 11.38
CA GLY A 59 25.42 -12.41 12.70
C GLY A 59 24.75 -11.57 13.80
N GLN A 60 23.86 -10.66 13.42
CA GLN A 60 23.20 -9.74 14.35
C GLN A 60 21.87 -10.31 14.85
N ASP A 61 21.52 -10.00 16.10
CA ASP A 61 20.28 -10.46 16.72
C ASP A 61 19.06 -9.70 16.21
N CYS A 62 17.93 -10.40 16.07
CA CYS A 62 16.67 -9.79 15.64
C CYS A 62 16.22 -8.63 16.54
N ILE A 63 16.56 -8.69 17.84
CA ILE A 63 16.18 -7.66 18.82
C ILE A 63 16.88 -6.31 18.60
N LEU A 64 17.98 -6.33 17.84
CA LEU A 64 18.68 -5.12 17.44
C LEU A 64 17.77 -4.19 16.62
N CYS A 65 16.86 -4.77 15.82
CA CYS A 65 15.97 -4.03 14.95
C CYS A 65 14.48 -4.07 15.35
N HIS A 66 14.02 -5.14 15.99
CA HIS A 66 12.61 -5.32 16.34
C HIS A 66 12.44 -5.58 17.83
N VAL A 67 11.43 -4.94 18.44
CA VAL A 67 11.00 -5.32 19.80
C VAL A 67 10.32 -6.70 19.77
N ASN A 68 9.67 -7.05 18.65
CA ASN A 68 9.06 -8.36 18.43
C ASN A 68 9.52 -8.96 17.08
N PRO A 69 10.21 -10.12 17.09
CA PRO A 69 10.75 -10.74 15.88
C PRO A 69 9.70 -11.27 14.89
N THR A 70 8.39 -11.24 15.21
CA THR A 70 7.32 -11.58 14.26
C THR A 70 7.11 -10.51 13.17
N GLY A 71 7.82 -9.37 13.24
CA GLY A 71 7.82 -8.35 12.18
C GLY A 71 6.58 -7.44 12.17
N GLY A 72 5.60 -7.66 13.05
CA GLY A 72 4.38 -6.85 13.16
C GLY A 72 4.39 -5.79 14.28
N GLY A 73 5.54 -5.50 14.89
CA GLY A 73 5.66 -4.58 16.03
C GLY A 73 6.60 -3.39 15.78
N MET A 74 6.61 -2.43 16.71
CA MET A 74 7.51 -1.27 16.64
C MET A 74 8.98 -1.70 16.56
N ARG A 75 9.76 -1.00 15.73
CA ARG A 75 11.21 -1.15 15.67
C ARG A 75 11.85 -0.63 16.96
N SER A 76 13.04 -1.11 17.28
CA SER A 76 13.83 -0.51 18.36
C SER A 76 14.19 0.94 17.99
N LEU A 77 14.39 1.79 19.00
CA LEU A 77 14.89 3.16 18.76
C LEU A 77 16.23 3.15 18.00
N TYR A 78 17.06 2.14 18.27
CA TYR A 78 18.33 1.96 17.59
C TYR A 78 18.15 1.72 16.08
N ALA A 79 17.23 0.83 15.68
CA ALA A 79 16.93 0.63 14.28
C ALA A 79 16.34 1.89 13.63
N SER A 80 15.36 2.53 14.26
CA SER A 80 14.74 3.72 13.68
C SER A 80 15.70 4.91 13.54
N ALA A 81 16.66 5.06 14.46
CA ALA A 81 17.57 6.21 14.49
C ALA A 81 18.85 6.01 13.66
N TYR A 82 19.38 4.79 13.58
CA TYR A 82 20.71 4.57 12.98
C TYR A 82 20.68 3.66 11.75
N LEU A 83 19.94 2.56 11.80
CA LEU A 83 20.02 1.52 10.76
C LEU A 83 19.05 1.75 9.61
N VAL A 84 17.85 2.27 9.89
CA VAL A 84 16.86 2.59 8.86
C VAL A 84 17.34 3.71 7.94
N PRO A 85 17.83 4.86 8.43
CA PRO A 85 18.26 5.94 7.53
C PRO A 85 19.47 5.58 6.67
N GLU A 86 20.36 4.71 7.17
CA GLU A 86 21.65 4.45 6.54
C GLU A 86 21.67 3.20 5.64
N GLU A 87 20.96 2.13 6.03
CA GLU A 87 21.11 0.81 5.37
C GLU A 87 19.82 0.22 4.79
N ILE A 88 18.64 0.63 5.25
CA ILE A 88 17.35 0.02 4.87
C ILE A 88 16.43 0.99 4.11
N ALA A 89 16.50 2.29 4.40
CA ALA A 89 15.91 3.29 3.54
C ALA A 89 16.61 3.15 2.19
N ALA A 90 15.80 3.02 1.12
CA ALA A 90 16.29 3.36 -0.20
C ALA A 90 17.03 4.69 -0.05
N ARG A 91 18.34 4.71 -0.34
CA ARG A 91 19.13 5.93 -0.33
C ARG A 91 18.26 7.01 -0.94
N ASN A 92 18.13 8.17 -0.30
CA ASN A 92 17.52 9.33 -0.92
C ASN A 92 18.22 9.47 -2.27
N GLY A 93 17.55 9.02 -3.33
CA GLY A 93 18.08 9.08 -4.67
C GLY A 93 18.39 10.54 -4.90
N ALA A 94 19.50 10.82 -5.57
CA ALA A 94 19.69 12.13 -6.13
C ALA A 94 18.37 12.51 -6.84
N ASP A 95 17.95 13.73 -6.57
CA ASP A 95 16.63 14.30 -6.80
C ASP A 95 16.21 14.22 -8.28
N ASP A 96 17.18 13.97 -9.17
CA ASP A 96 17.06 13.67 -10.59
C ASP A 96 16.47 12.27 -10.90
N ALA A 97 16.76 11.26 -10.08
CA ALA A 97 16.26 9.89 -10.24
C ALA A 97 14.77 9.76 -9.88
N LEU A 98 14.26 10.61 -8.98
CA LEU A 98 12.83 10.63 -8.61
C LEU A 98 11.94 11.17 -9.73
N GLY A 99 12.47 12.05 -10.59
CA GLY A 99 11.74 12.60 -11.73
C GLY A 99 11.44 11.57 -12.83
N ALA A 100 12.18 10.45 -12.86
CA ALA A 100 12.01 9.37 -13.82
C ALA A 100 11.40 8.09 -13.21
N PHE A 101 11.07 8.11 -11.92
CA PHE A 101 10.47 6.96 -11.24
C PHE A 101 8.97 6.91 -11.56
N ASP A 102 8.57 5.88 -12.32
CA ASP A 102 7.15 5.50 -12.42
C ASP A 102 6.82 4.57 -11.24
N PRO A 103 6.07 5.06 -10.24
CA PRO A 103 5.71 4.24 -9.09
C PRO A 103 4.65 3.20 -9.41
N ALA A 104 3.96 3.32 -10.55
CA ALA A 104 2.90 2.40 -10.92
C ALA A 104 3.49 1.07 -11.37
N LEU A 105 3.27 0.03 -10.56
CA LEU A 105 3.48 -1.35 -10.99
C LEU A 105 2.38 -1.78 -11.96
N ASN A 106 1.16 -1.25 -11.77
CA ASN A 106 0.01 -1.38 -12.67
C ASN A 106 -1.04 -0.31 -12.35
N GLU A 107 -2.19 -0.36 -13.02
CA GLU A 107 -3.31 0.58 -12.83
C GLU A 107 -3.91 0.60 -11.42
N TYR A 108 -3.57 -0.37 -10.57
CA TYR A 108 -4.11 -0.54 -9.21
C TYR A 108 -3.06 -0.53 -8.10
N VAL A 109 -1.76 -0.60 -8.43
CA VAL A 109 -0.69 -0.79 -7.44
C VAL A 109 0.46 0.15 -7.74
N THR A 110 0.73 1.07 -6.81
CA THR A 110 1.93 1.91 -6.81
C THR A 110 2.86 1.52 -5.65
N VAL A 111 4.17 1.58 -5.85
CA VAL A 111 5.17 1.37 -4.79
C VAL A 111 6.04 2.59 -4.66
N GLY A 112 6.11 3.16 -3.46
CA GLY A 112 7.08 4.23 -3.15
C GLY A 112 6.71 5.62 -3.67
N ALA A 113 5.47 5.84 -4.16
CA ALA A 113 4.91 7.17 -4.39
C ALA A 113 3.61 7.41 -3.62
N ASP A 114 3.53 6.83 -2.43
CA ASP A 114 2.50 7.20 -1.49
C ASP A 114 2.69 8.68 -1.20
N LEU A 115 1.65 9.47 -1.43
CA LEU A 115 1.72 10.92 -1.17
C LEU A 115 1.73 11.19 0.33
N GLN A 116 1.22 10.25 1.12
CA GLN A 116 0.99 10.40 2.54
C GLN A 116 2.28 10.62 3.36
N PRO A 117 3.40 9.92 3.16
CA PRO A 117 4.67 10.24 3.84
C PRO A 117 5.09 11.71 3.66
N VAL A 118 4.98 12.28 2.46
CA VAL A 118 5.32 13.67 2.21
C VAL A 118 4.34 14.62 2.90
N LEU A 119 3.05 14.32 2.88
CA LEU A 119 2.05 15.09 3.63
C LEU A 119 2.32 15.06 5.14
N THR A 120 2.71 13.90 5.67
CA THR A 120 3.05 13.73 7.09
C THR A 120 4.26 14.56 7.48
N ASP A 121 5.31 14.56 6.67
CA ASP A 121 6.57 15.23 6.97
C ASP A 121 6.50 16.74 6.75
N GLN A 122 5.88 17.18 5.65
CA GLN A 122 5.94 18.57 5.18
C GLN A 122 4.68 19.39 5.47
N CYS A 123 3.55 18.75 5.81
CA CYS A 123 2.26 19.44 5.94
C CYS A 123 1.60 19.30 7.32
N VAL A 124 1.66 18.11 7.94
CA VAL A 124 0.89 17.81 9.17
C VAL A 124 1.23 18.71 10.35
N THR A 125 2.48 19.17 10.47
CA THR A 125 2.91 20.09 11.54
C THR A 125 2.02 21.34 11.63
N CYS A 126 1.57 21.86 10.49
CA CYS A 126 0.66 23.01 10.42
C CYS A 126 -0.78 22.63 10.06
N HIS A 127 -0.98 21.49 9.40
CA HIS A 127 -2.26 21.00 8.89
C HIS A 127 -2.65 19.64 9.51
N GLY A 128 -2.72 19.56 10.84
CA GLY A 128 -3.13 18.36 11.59
C GLY A 128 -4.60 18.38 12.04
N ASP A 129 -4.91 17.76 13.20
CA ASP A 129 -6.27 17.62 13.79
C ASP A 129 -7.07 18.93 13.86
N PHE A 130 -6.37 20.04 14.10
CA PHE A 130 -6.89 21.40 14.12
C PHE A 130 -6.10 22.31 13.18
N GLY A 131 -5.71 21.75 12.04
CA GLY A 131 -4.79 22.35 11.10
C GLY A 131 -5.26 23.71 10.58
N ASN A 132 -4.29 24.59 10.33
CA ASN A 132 -4.53 25.93 9.80
C ASN A 132 -5.40 25.86 8.53
N GLY A 133 -6.37 26.76 8.43
CA GLY A 133 -7.27 26.82 7.28
C GLY A 133 -8.28 25.66 7.19
N GLY A 134 -8.50 24.91 8.28
CA GLY A 134 -9.52 23.86 8.36
C GLY A 134 -9.17 22.65 7.50
N LEU A 135 -7.90 22.23 7.53
CA LEU A 135 -7.35 21.18 6.69
C LEU A 135 -6.50 20.24 7.53
N ASP A 136 -6.85 18.96 7.51
CA ASP A 136 -6.14 17.88 8.20
C ASP A 136 -5.52 16.93 7.17
N MET A 137 -4.19 16.82 7.22
CA MET A 137 -3.34 16.03 6.33
C MET A 137 -2.81 14.74 6.98
N ARG A 138 -3.30 14.38 8.16
CA ARG A 138 -2.91 13.12 8.82
C ARG A 138 -3.32 11.91 7.99
N VAL A 139 -2.61 10.81 8.25
CA VAL A 139 -2.89 9.51 7.66
C VAL A 139 -4.35 9.13 7.86
N GLY A 140 -4.99 8.62 6.80
CA GLY A 140 -6.37 8.14 6.83
C GLY A 140 -7.45 9.21 6.65
N VAL A 141 -7.10 10.50 6.65
CA VAL A 141 -8.06 11.61 6.47
C VAL A 141 -7.69 12.58 5.36
N SER A 142 -6.39 12.71 5.06
CA SER A 142 -5.84 13.68 4.10
C SER A 142 -6.52 13.65 2.74
N ARG A 143 -6.64 12.47 2.13
CA ARG A 143 -7.20 12.31 0.79
C ARG A 143 -8.66 12.72 0.73
N SER A 144 -9.49 12.26 1.67
CA SER A 144 -10.90 12.66 1.75
C SER A 144 -11.09 14.15 2.01
N ASN A 145 -10.10 14.82 2.62
CA ASN A 145 -10.12 16.27 2.84
C ASN A 145 -9.65 17.07 1.61
N LEU A 146 -8.94 16.44 0.67
CA LEU A 146 -8.35 17.08 -0.49
C LEU A 146 -9.20 16.87 -1.76
N VAL A 147 -9.51 15.63 -2.06
CA VAL A 147 -9.99 15.23 -3.39
C VAL A 147 -11.47 15.56 -3.54
N GLY A 148 -11.80 16.44 -4.49
CA GLY A 148 -13.17 16.89 -4.75
C GLY A 148 -13.76 17.81 -3.68
N VAL A 149 -12.99 18.21 -2.66
CA VAL A 149 -13.46 19.06 -1.57
C VAL A 149 -13.27 20.53 -1.90
N THR A 150 -14.33 21.32 -1.78
CA THR A 150 -14.23 22.79 -1.95
C THR A 150 -13.60 23.42 -0.71
N SER A 151 -12.57 24.24 -0.91
CA SER A 151 -11.94 25.01 0.16
C SER A 151 -12.88 26.10 0.67
N SER A 152 -13.17 26.10 1.97
CA SER A 152 -13.97 27.14 2.63
C SER A 152 -13.36 28.54 2.51
N ASN A 153 -12.03 28.65 2.43
CA ASN A 153 -11.33 29.94 2.41
C ASN A 153 -11.29 30.60 1.02
N TYR A 154 -11.41 29.80 -0.04
CA TYR A 154 -11.22 30.28 -1.43
C TYR A 154 -12.38 29.96 -2.37
N GLY A 155 -13.29 29.05 -2.00
CA GLY A 155 -14.38 28.61 -2.87
C GLY A 155 -13.92 27.77 -4.08
N ILE A 156 -12.69 27.27 -4.06
CA ILE A 156 -12.07 26.48 -5.13
C ILE A 156 -11.85 25.06 -4.64
N VAL A 157 -12.04 24.08 -5.52
CA VAL A 157 -11.76 22.67 -5.22
C VAL A 157 -10.27 22.49 -4.87
N ARG A 158 -10.01 21.86 -3.73
CA ARG A 158 -8.66 21.60 -3.18
C ARG A 158 -7.84 20.78 -4.17
N VAL A 159 -8.38 19.65 -4.61
CA VAL A 159 -7.81 18.81 -5.67
C VAL A 159 -8.92 18.38 -6.64
N VAL A 160 -8.74 18.70 -7.92
CA VAL A 160 -9.56 18.23 -9.04
C VAL A 160 -8.81 17.04 -9.67
N PRO A 161 -9.31 15.79 -9.52
CA PRO A 161 -8.70 14.63 -10.14
C PRO A 161 -8.50 14.82 -11.65
N GLY A 162 -7.29 14.54 -12.12
CA GLY A 162 -6.89 14.66 -13.53
C GLY A 162 -6.57 16.08 -13.98
N ASP A 163 -6.77 17.12 -13.15
CA ASP A 163 -6.52 18.51 -13.52
C ASP A 163 -5.72 19.27 -12.44
N PRO A 164 -4.38 19.23 -12.52
CA PRO A 164 -3.52 20.01 -11.63
C PRO A 164 -3.72 21.53 -11.77
N GLY A 165 -4.09 22.00 -12.97
CA GLY A 165 -4.25 23.43 -13.25
C GLY A 165 -5.49 24.03 -12.57
N ALA A 166 -6.57 23.24 -12.48
CA ALA A 166 -7.78 23.61 -11.76
C ALA A 166 -7.68 23.39 -10.23
N SER A 167 -6.64 22.69 -9.76
CA SER A 167 -6.49 22.32 -8.35
C SER A 167 -5.90 23.46 -7.50
N LEU A 168 -6.62 23.86 -6.45
CA LEU A 168 -6.13 24.86 -5.49
C LEU A 168 -4.81 24.42 -4.83
N LEU A 169 -4.61 23.12 -4.57
CA LEU A 169 -3.39 22.59 -3.97
C LEU A 169 -2.15 23.04 -4.77
N MET A 170 -2.14 22.84 -6.09
CA MET A 170 -1.01 23.25 -6.93
C MET A 170 -0.78 24.76 -6.89
N ARG A 171 -1.86 25.55 -6.93
CA ARG A 171 -1.78 27.01 -6.84
C ARG A 171 -1.16 27.49 -5.52
N LYS A 172 -1.49 26.81 -4.40
CA LYS A 172 -0.92 27.10 -3.09
C LYS A 172 0.56 26.72 -3.02
N LEU A 173 0.93 25.58 -3.56
CA LEU A 173 2.31 25.08 -3.52
C LEU A 173 3.25 25.84 -4.46
N SER A 174 2.74 26.48 -5.51
CA SER A 174 3.53 27.26 -6.48
C SER A 174 3.42 28.78 -6.30
N GLY A 175 2.84 29.25 -5.19
CA GLY A 175 2.69 30.68 -4.91
C GLY A 175 1.84 31.46 -5.93
N ALA A 176 0.88 30.81 -6.60
CA ALA A 176 0.08 31.47 -7.63
C ALA A 176 -0.78 32.61 -7.07
N ALA A 177 -0.99 33.65 -7.88
CA ALA A 177 -1.81 34.79 -7.48
C ALA A 177 -3.26 34.38 -7.14
N GLY A 178 -3.88 35.12 -6.21
CA GLY A 178 -5.28 34.95 -5.82
C GLY A 178 -5.57 33.85 -4.80
N VAL A 179 -4.54 33.15 -4.29
CA VAL A 179 -4.71 32.10 -3.26
C VAL A 179 -3.82 32.32 -2.03
N GLY A 180 -3.48 33.57 -1.72
CA GLY A 180 -2.58 33.92 -0.61
C GLY A 180 -1.13 33.48 -0.85
N SER A 181 -0.32 33.45 0.21
CA SER A 181 1.10 33.11 0.12
C SER A 181 1.36 31.63 -0.22
N GLU A 182 2.53 31.37 -0.81
CA GLU A 182 3.04 30.03 -1.10
C GLU A 182 3.12 29.16 0.16
N MET A 183 2.92 27.85 -0.02
CA MET A 183 3.03 26.85 1.02
C MET A 183 4.14 25.83 0.68
N PRO A 184 4.93 25.38 1.68
CA PRO A 184 4.90 25.81 3.07
C PRO A 184 5.51 27.22 3.24
N PRO A 185 5.17 27.93 4.33
CA PRO A 185 5.71 29.27 4.57
C PRO A 185 7.21 29.21 4.83
N GLY A 186 7.96 30.16 4.28
CA GLY A 186 9.39 30.34 4.52
C GLY A 186 10.31 29.57 3.56
N GLN A 187 9.97 28.32 3.23
CA GLN A 187 10.73 27.52 2.28
C GLN A 187 9.78 26.78 1.32
N ALA A 188 9.89 27.07 0.02
CA ALA A 188 9.14 26.35 -1.00
C ALA A 188 9.56 24.87 -1.05
N LEU A 189 8.62 24.02 -1.48
CA LEU A 189 8.94 22.62 -1.74
C LEU A 189 9.93 22.50 -2.91
N ALA A 190 10.72 21.43 -2.90
CA ALA A 190 11.58 21.09 -4.03
C ALA A 190 10.74 20.82 -5.28
N ASP A 191 11.30 21.13 -6.45
CA ASP A 191 10.63 20.92 -7.75
C ASP A 191 10.22 19.46 -7.97
N SER A 192 11.03 18.52 -7.48
CA SER A 192 10.72 17.08 -7.52
C SER A 192 9.47 16.74 -6.70
N THR A 193 9.33 17.32 -5.51
CA THR A 193 8.14 17.18 -4.66
C THR A 193 6.91 17.81 -5.34
N LEU A 194 7.05 19.00 -5.93
CA LEU A 194 5.97 19.63 -6.71
C LEU A 194 5.55 18.79 -7.91
N ALA A 195 6.51 18.19 -8.62
CA ALA A 195 6.26 17.28 -9.72
C ALA A 195 5.50 16.03 -9.24
N MET A 196 5.86 15.48 -8.08
CA MET A 196 5.13 14.35 -7.49
C MET A 196 3.66 14.69 -7.18
N PHE A 197 3.38 15.87 -6.59
CA PHE A 197 2.00 16.34 -6.39
C PHE A 197 1.26 16.49 -7.72
N ARG A 198 1.91 17.06 -8.74
CA ARG A 198 1.33 17.20 -10.08
C ARG A 198 0.96 15.83 -10.66
N SER A 199 1.90 14.90 -10.71
CA SER A 199 1.69 13.55 -11.26
C SER A 199 0.60 12.79 -10.51
N TRP A 200 0.55 12.89 -9.17
CA TRP A 200 -0.53 12.27 -8.39
C TRP A 200 -1.90 12.83 -8.76
N ILE A 201 -2.03 14.15 -8.96
CA ILE A 201 -3.30 14.76 -9.41
C ILE A 201 -3.64 14.31 -10.83
N GLU A 202 -2.67 14.33 -11.76
CA GLU A 202 -2.86 13.88 -13.15
C GLU A 202 -3.33 12.43 -13.24
N ALA A 203 -2.82 11.57 -12.36
CA ALA A 203 -3.23 10.17 -12.22
C ALA A 203 -4.63 9.98 -11.60
N GLY A 204 -5.37 11.07 -11.34
CA GLY A 204 -6.71 11.02 -10.76
C GLY A 204 -6.73 10.99 -9.23
N ALA A 205 -5.62 11.40 -8.59
CA ALA A 205 -5.47 11.43 -7.14
C ALA A 205 -5.84 10.09 -6.48
N PRO A 206 -5.19 8.97 -6.85
CA PRO A 206 -5.49 7.64 -6.30
C PRO A 206 -5.29 7.59 -4.78
N ASP A 207 -5.94 6.61 -4.14
CA ASP A 207 -5.76 6.33 -2.71
C ASP A 207 -4.65 5.29 -2.58
N ASN A 208 -3.42 5.78 -2.41
CA ASN A 208 -2.19 4.99 -2.34
C ASN A 208 -1.45 5.16 -1.02
#